data_AF-A0A8S2V9I7-F1
#
_entry.id   AF-A0A8S2V9I7-F1
#
_cell.length_a   1.000
_cell.length_b   1.000
_cell.length_c   1.000
_cell.angle_alpha   90.00
_cell.angle_beta   90.00
_cell.angle_gamma   90.00
#
_symmetry.space_group_name_H-M   'P 1'
#
loop_
_entity.id
_entity.type
_entity.pdbx_description
1 polymer ?
#
loop_
_entity_poly.entity_id
_entity_poly.type
_entity_poly.pdbx_seq_one_letter_code
_entity_poly.pdbx_strand_id
1 'polypeptide(L)'
;YAFNQHKKIIPLIVEPNYKADGWLGFMAGSKIYVDFAGKEDEEFDKAYDLLIEELRRIGLDDKDEVQEKKADQTGTESKKE
;
A
#
# COMPACT_ATOMS: atom_id res chain seq x y z
N TYR A 1 15.01 13.45 -2.58
CA TYR A 1 13.89 14.10 -3.28
C TYR A 1 12.60 14.10 -2.45
N ALA A 2 11.99 12.95 -2.16
CA ALA A 2 10.72 12.87 -1.42
C ALA A 2 10.78 13.55 -0.03
N PHE A 3 11.91 13.38 0.69
CA PHE A 3 12.15 14.02 1.98
C PHE A 3 12.13 15.55 1.90
N ASN A 4 12.88 16.12 0.96
CA ASN A 4 12.95 17.57 0.73
C ASN A 4 11.61 18.16 0.28
N GLN A 5 10.70 17.35 -0.27
CA GLN A 5 9.36 17.77 -0.68
C GLN A 5 8.29 17.50 0.38
N HIS A 6 8.69 17.16 1.61
CA HIS A 6 7.77 16.85 2.71
C HIS A 6 6.69 15.83 2.34
N LYS A 7 7.02 14.89 1.44
CA LYS A 7 6.11 13.82 1.08
C LYS A 7 6.05 12.80 2.21
N LYS A 8 4.91 12.13 2.32
CA LYS A 8 4.76 10.98 3.21
C LYS A 8 5.66 9.86 2.68
N ILE A 9 6.47 9.26 3.55
CA ILE A 9 7.46 8.23 3.21
C ILE A 9 7.26 7.04 4.15
N ILE A 10 7.07 5.86 3.57
CA ILE A 10 7.06 4.57 4.25
C ILE A 10 8.38 3.87 3.92
N PRO A 11 9.28 3.69 4.90
CA PRO A 11 10.52 2.97 4.66
C PRO A 11 10.28 1.45 4.58
N LEU A 12 10.84 0.82 3.54
CA LEU A 12 10.79 -0.63 3.34
C LEU A 12 12.21 -1.21 3.41
N ILE A 13 12.37 -2.33 4.11
CA ILE A 13 13.58 -3.15 4.06
C ILE A 13 13.27 -4.35 3.17
N VAL A 14 14.07 -4.54 2.12
CA VAL A 14 13.90 -5.63 1.14
C VAL A 14 15.15 -6.50 1.02
N GLU A 15 16.24 -6.10 1.67
CA GLU A 15 17.51 -6.82 1.67
C GLU A 15 17.85 -7.24 3.10
N PRO A 16 18.23 -8.52 3.32
CA PRO A 16 18.54 -9.00 4.65
C PRO A 16 19.81 -8.33 5.18
N ASN A 17 19.80 -7.96 6.46
CA ASN A 17 20.88 -7.23 7.13
C ASN A 17 21.16 -5.84 6.55
N TYR A 18 20.18 -5.23 5.88
CA TYR A 18 20.32 -3.85 5.42
C TYR A 18 20.56 -2.92 6.62
N LYS A 19 21.66 -2.18 6.56
CA LYS A 19 22.02 -1.18 7.57
C LYS A 19 21.93 0.20 6.93
N ALA A 20 20.90 0.96 7.31
CA ALA A 20 20.78 2.34 6.87
C ALA A 20 21.96 3.16 7.42
N ASP A 21 22.81 3.67 6.54
CA ASP A 21 23.96 4.52 6.87
C ASP A 21 23.78 5.95 6.35
N GLY A 22 24.62 6.86 6.85
CA GLY A 22 24.64 8.27 6.47
C GLY A 22 23.28 8.97 6.57
N TRP A 23 22.85 9.58 5.47
CA TRP A 23 21.61 10.37 5.38
C TRP A 23 20.34 9.53 5.51
N LEU A 24 20.37 8.26 5.07
CA LEU A 24 19.23 7.36 5.24
C LEU A 24 19.10 6.92 6.70
N GLY A 25 20.21 6.60 7.37
CA GLY A 25 20.24 6.30 8.80
C GLY A 25 19.71 7.44 9.68
N PHE A 26 20.03 8.68 9.32
CA PHE A 26 19.51 9.87 10.02
C PHE A 26 18.00 10.05 9.85
N MET A 27 17.48 9.87 8.62
CA MET A 27 16.03 9.85 8.40
C MET A 27 15.38 8.65 9.10
N ALA A 28 16.14 7.56 9.21
CA ALA A 28 15.64 6.29 9.66
C ALA A 28 15.37 6.20 11.17
N GLY A 29 16.19 6.86 11.99
CA GLY A 29 16.05 6.84 13.45
C GLY A 29 14.72 7.39 14.00
N SER A 30 13.87 7.95 13.15
CA SER A 30 12.57 8.56 13.52
C SER A 30 11.34 7.77 13.05
N LYS A 31 11.51 6.67 12.30
CA LYS A 31 10.40 5.91 11.70
C LYS A 31 10.55 4.41 11.89
N ILE A 32 9.42 3.74 12.12
CA ILE A 32 9.29 2.28 12.08
C ILE A 32 9.36 1.83 10.60
N TYR A 33 10.03 0.71 10.34
CA TYR A 33 10.18 0.10 9.00
C TYR A 33 9.16 -1.03 8.82
N VAL A 34 8.79 -1.26 7.57
CA VAL A 34 8.22 -2.55 7.15
C VAL A 34 9.35 -3.42 6.62
N ASP A 35 9.52 -4.62 7.18
CA ASP A 35 10.59 -5.53 6.83
C ASP A 35 10.10 -6.69 5.95
N PHE A 36 10.45 -6.64 4.67
CA PHE A 36 10.20 -7.68 3.67
C PHE A 36 11.40 -8.60 3.46
N ALA A 37 12.51 -8.39 4.16
CA ALA A 37 13.71 -9.22 4.04
C ALA A 37 13.66 -10.50 4.89
N GLY A 38 12.48 -10.83 5.41
CA GLY A 38 12.18 -12.09 6.07
C GLY A 38 12.57 -13.30 5.22
N LYS A 39 12.95 -14.39 5.88
CA LYS A 39 13.37 -15.62 5.21
C LYS A 39 12.21 -16.56 4.92
N GLU A 40 11.11 -16.40 5.64
CA GLU A 40 9.94 -17.28 5.57
C GLU A 40 8.76 -16.55 4.90
N ASP A 41 7.95 -17.29 4.14
CA ASP A 41 6.78 -16.73 3.44
C ASP A 41 5.77 -16.09 4.43
N GLU A 42 5.65 -16.64 5.64
CA GLU A 42 4.79 -16.07 6.70
C GLU A 42 5.26 -14.68 7.19
N GLU A 43 6.54 -14.36 7.05
CA GLU A 43 7.09 -13.04 7.41
C GLU A 43 6.74 -12.00 6.34
N PHE A 44 6.68 -12.43 5.08
CA PHE A 44 6.24 -11.59 3.96
C PHE A 44 4.78 -11.15 4.12
N ASP A 45 3.88 -12.07 4.45
CA ASP A 45 2.45 -11.74 4.65
C ASP A 45 2.25 -10.74 5.79
N LYS A 46 2.97 -10.91 6.91
CA LYS A 46 2.94 -9.96 8.02
C LYS A 46 3.46 -8.59 7.62
N ALA A 47 4.54 -8.54 6.85
CA ALA A 47 5.10 -7.29 6.33
C ALA A 47 4.13 -6.60 5.37
N TYR A 48 3.44 -7.37 4.53
CA TYR A 48 2.40 -6.87 3.65
C TYR A 48 1.24 -6.24 4.42
N ASP A 49 0.73 -6.92 5.45
CA ASP A 49 -0.34 -6.38 6.31
C ASP A 49 0.07 -5.07 6.99
N LEU A 50 1.29 -5.01 7.53
CA LEU A 50 1.86 -3.79 8.12
C LEU A 50 1.96 -2.64 7.11
N LEU A 51 2.34 -2.93 5.87
CA LEU A 51 2.38 -1.95 4.79
C LEU A 51 0.97 -1.41 4.49
N ILE A 52 -0.02 -2.29 4.40
CA ILE A 52 -1.42 -1.88 4.14
C ILE A 52 -1.96 -1.01 5.27
N GLU A 53 -1.69 -1.35 6.53
CA GLU A 53 -2.06 -0.52 7.68
C GLU A 53 -1.42 0.87 7.63
N GLU A 54 -0.13 0.94 7.26
CA GLU A 54 0.59 2.20 7.17
C GLU A 54 0.09 3.07 6.00
N LEU A 55 -0.25 2.46 4.85
CA LEU A 55 -0.88 3.15 3.72
C LEU A 55 -2.25 3.72 4.09
N ARG A 56 -3.07 2.96 4.83
CA ARG A 56 -4.35 3.44 5.38
C ARG A 56 -4.16 4.60 6.33
N ARG A 57 -3.22 4.50 7.27
CA ARG A 57 -2.89 5.57 8.23
C ARG A 57 -2.49 6.86 7.54
N ILE A 58 -1.78 6.73 6.42
CA ILE A 58 -1.31 7.84 5.61
C ILE A 58 -2.41 8.42 4.71
N GLY A 59 -3.55 7.74 4.52
CA GLY A 59 -4.62 8.18 3.63
C GLY A 59 -4.23 8.05 2.16
N LEU A 60 -3.52 6.98 1.80
CA LEU A 60 -3.24 6.57 0.41
C LEU A 60 -4.11 5.37 -0.02
N ASP A 61 -5.05 4.94 0.83
CA ASP A 61 -6.08 3.92 0.61
C ASP A 61 -7.42 4.57 0.20
N ASP A 62 -7.41 5.60 -0.64
CA ASP A 62 -8.66 6.09 -1.22
C ASP A 62 -9.20 5.00 -2.17
N LYS A 63 -10.10 4.17 -1.65
CA LYS A 63 -10.99 3.33 -2.45
C LYS A 63 -11.94 4.24 -3.22
N ASP A 64 -11.46 4.81 -4.32
CA ASP A 64 -12.37 5.22 -5.39
C ASP A 64 -13.11 3.95 -5.83
N GLU A 65 -14.40 3.90 -5.50
CA GLU A 65 -15.33 2.85 -5.88
C GLU A 65 -15.21 2.57 -7.39
N VAL A 66 -14.73 1.39 -7.76
CA VAL A 66 -15.03 0.83 -9.08
C VAL A 66 -16.50 0.41 -9.05
N GLN A 67 -17.40 1.34 -9.31
CA GLN A 67 -18.78 1.02 -9.65
C GLN A 67 -18.78 0.35 -11.03
N GLU A 68 -18.77 -0.97 -11.02
CA GLU A 68 -19.01 -1.81 -12.18
C GLU A 68 -20.40 -1.50 -12.73
N LYS A 69 -20.45 -0.73 -13.82
CA LYS A 69 -21.67 -0.53 -14.61
C LYS A 69 -22.08 -1.87 -15.20
N LYS A 70 -22.97 -2.59 -14.50
CA LYS A 70 -23.67 -3.72 -15.10
C LYS A 70 -24.48 -3.20 -16.29
N ALA A 71 -24.12 -3.75 -17.45
CA ALA A 71 -24.73 -3.48 -18.73
C ALA A 71 -26.25 -3.71 -18.66
N ASP A 72 -26.96 -2.69 -19.11
CA ASP A 72 -28.34 -2.72 -19.60
C ASP A 72 -28.52 -3.87 -20.60
N GLN A 73 -29.26 -4.91 -20.21
CA GLN A 73 -29.88 -5.89 -21.11
C GLN A 73 -30.76 -6.87 -20.30
N THR A 74 -32.02 -6.51 -20.07
CA THR A 74 -33.13 -7.46 -20.14
C THR A 74 -34.35 -6.70 -20.63
N GLY A 75 -34.74 -7.00 -21.86
CA GLY A 75 -35.86 -6.37 -22.56
C GLY A 75 -37.17 -6.52 -21.79
N THR A 76 -37.87 -5.39 -21.65
CA THR A 76 -39.29 -5.36 -21.38
C THR A 76 -40.04 -5.59 -22.69
N GLU A 77 -40.32 -6.84 -23.03
CA GLU A 77 -41.41 -7.16 -23.96
C GLU A 77 -42.73 -7.22 -23.16
N SER A 78 -43.57 -6.21 -23.35
CA SER A 78 -45.02 -6.29 -23.11
C SER A 78 -45.73 -5.14 -23.81
N LYS A 79 -46.18 -5.37 -25.06
CA LYS A 79 -47.41 -4.73 -25.59
C LYS A 79 -47.89 -5.40 -26.88
N LYS A 80 -49.00 -6.13 -26.80
CA LYS A 80 -49.98 -6.32 -27.90
C LYS A 80 -51.30 -6.75 -27.23
N GLU A 81 -52.22 -5.79 -27.07
CA GLU A 81 -53.50 -5.68 -27.82
C GLU A 81 -54.42 -6.88 -27.61
#